data_AF-A0A971LEY5-F1
#
_entry.id   AF-A0A971LEY5-F1
#
_cell.length_a   1.000
_cell.length_b   1.000
_cell.length_c   1.000
_cell.angle_alpha   90.00
_cell.angle_beta   90.00
_cell.angle_gamma   90.00
#
_symmetry.space_group_name_H-M   'P 1'
#
loop_
_entity.id
_entity.type
_entity.pdbx_description
1 polymer ?
#
loop_
_entity_poly.entity_id
_entity_poly.type
_entity_poly.pdbx_seq_one_letter_code
_entity_poly.pdbx_strand_id
1 'polypeptide(L)'
;TNLEKTEKTAVCLLFDKEEIGSDGNTGAQSRLYEYLLYELYARSLPENAVPSQLDFQNALVNSALLSADVTNAFDPTYASVSDPRNNSYINRGITLVKYVGSRGKYGTSDANGEFFAKLSGLLDNNKIKWQTGEMGKVDAGGGGTIAKYLAHLGMEVIDCGVPVLSMHSTFEVTSKIDVYYTHLAYQAFLRDY
;
A
#
# COMPACT_ATOMS: atom_id res chain seq x y z
N THR A 1 -18.30 -3.70 1.97
CA THR A 1 -17.90 -4.52 3.14
C THR A 1 -18.75 -4.12 4.33
N ASN A 2 -19.33 -5.05 5.08
CA ASN A 2 -19.99 -4.68 6.34
C ASN A 2 -18.89 -4.49 7.40
N LEU A 3 -18.47 -3.24 7.59
CA LEU A 3 -17.46 -2.83 8.57
C LEU A 3 -18.07 -2.51 9.95
N GLU A 4 -19.39 -2.65 10.12
CA GLU A 4 -20.07 -2.33 11.39
C GLU A 4 -19.70 -3.28 12.54
N LYS A 5 -18.94 -4.35 12.24
CA LYS A 5 -18.50 -5.37 13.20
C LYS A 5 -16.98 -5.41 13.39
N THR A 6 -16.21 -4.48 12.82
CA THR A 6 -14.76 -4.48 13.02
C THR A 6 -14.43 -3.90 14.39
N GLU A 7 -13.57 -4.59 15.15
CA GLU A 7 -13.12 -4.11 16.47
C GLU A 7 -12.18 -2.90 16.38
N LYS A 8 -11.51 -2.75 15.23
CA LYS A 8 -10.60 -1.65 14.93
C LYS A 8 -11.24 -0.64 13.99
N THR A 9 -10.84 0.62 14.12
CA THR A 9 -11.18 1.69 13.18
C THR A 9 -10.50 1.43 11.83
N ALA A 10 -11.29 1.40 10.76
CA ALA A 10 -10.83 1.30 9.38
C ALA A 10 -10.85 2.69 8.72
N VAL A 11 -9.78 3.06 8.03
CA VAL A 11 -9.67 4.34 7.32
C VAL A 11 -9.17 4.12 5.90
N CYS A 12 -9.74 4.87 4.95
CA CYS A 12 -9.24 4.98 3.58
C CYS A 12 -8.79 6.42 3.35
N LEU A 13 -7.51 6.61 3.03
CA LEU A 13 -6.92 7.91 2.72
C LEU A 13 -6.63 7.98 1.23
N LEU A 14 -7.06 9.07 0.59
CA LEU A 14 -6.84 9.33 -0.83
C LEU A 14 -6.00 10.59 -0.96
N PHE A 15 -4.79 10.44 -1.49
CA PHE A 15 -3.81 11.52 -1.63
C PHE A 15 -3.75 12.02 -3.07
N ASP A 16 -3.44 13.30 -3.23
CA ASP A 16 -3.12 13.93 -4.51
C ASP A 16 -1.60 14.09 -4.64
N LYS A 17 -1.10 14.53 -5.80
CA LYS A 17 0.29 14.95 -6.03
C LYS A 17 1.36 13.89 -5.88
N GLU A 18 1.00 12.61 -5.75
CA GLU A 18 1.96 11.50 -5.71
C GLU A 18 2.97 11.60 -6.87
N GLU A 19 2.44 11.77 -8.08
CA GLU A 19 3.17 11.87 -9.36
C GLU A 19 4.16 13.03 -9.49
N ILE A 20 4.06 14.03 -8.60
CA ILE A 20 4.99 15.17 -8.55
C ILE A 20 5.83 15.19 -7.28
N GLY A 21 5.87 14.07 -6.55
CA GLY A 21 6.68 13.89 -5.34
C GLY A 21 5.90 14.01 -4.03
N SER A 22 4.57 14.01 -4.08
CA SER A 22 3.68 14.16 -2.91
C SER A 22 3.77 15.49 -2.17
N ASP A 23 4.32 16.53 -2.82
CA ASP A 23 4.44 17.87 -2.25
C ASP A 23 3.14 18.69 -2.37
N GLY A 24 2.84 19.45 -1.31
CA GLY A 24 1.70 20.37 -1.25
C GLY A 24 0.60 19.94 -0.27
N ASN A 25 -0.44 20.76 -0.15
CA ASN A 25 -1.44 20.66 0.93
C ASN A 25 -2.24 19.34 0.94
N THR A 26 -2.36 18.68 -0.21
CA THR A 26 -3.17 17.46 -0.43
C THR A 26 -2.31 16.22 -0.69
N GLY A 27 -0.99 16.35 -0.71
CA GLY A 27 -0.06 15.24 -0.90
C GLY A 27 0.22 14.45 0.37
N ALA A 28 0.82 13.26 0.22
CA ALA A 28 1.16 12.39 1.34
C ALA A 28 2.24 12.96 2.28
N GLN A 29 2.94 14.04 1.88
CA GLN A 29 3.83 14.78 2.78
C GLN A 29 3.11 15.86 3.61
N SER A 30 1.85 16.15 3.29
CA SER A 30 1.05 17.15 4.02
C SER A 30 0.73 16.70 5.43
N ARG A 31 0.74 17.59 6.40
CA ARG A 31 0.25 17.26 7.76
C ARG A 31 -1.27 17.19 7.87
N LEU A 32 -2.01 17.46 6.78
CA LEU A 32 -3.47 17.48 6.78
C LEU A 32 -4.05 16.12 7.19
N TYR A 33 -3.55 15.01 6.65
CA TYR A 33 -4.10 13.69 6.97
C TYR A 33 -3.80 13.31 8.44
N GLU A 34 -2.60 13.60 8.94
CA GLU A 34 -2.23 13.38 10.34
C GLU A 34 -3.16 14.16 11.27
N TYR A 35 -3.44 15.43 10.93
CA TYR A 35 -4.40 16.25 11.66
C TYR A 35 -5.82 15.67 11.64
N LEU A 36 -6.31 15.20 10.49
CA LEU A 36 -7.63 14.59 10.37
C LEU A 36 -7.74 13.28 11.18
N LEU A 37 -6.69 12.45 11.16
CA LEU A 37 -6.64 11.25 11.99
C LEU A 37 -6.64 11.60 13.48
N TYR A 38 -5.90 12.64 13.88
CA TYR A 38 -5.91 13.12 15.27
C TYR A 38 -7.28 13.68 15.66
N GLU A 39 -7.95 14.41 14.77
CA GLU A 39 -9.31 14.90 15.00
C GLU A 39 -10.31 13.75 15.18
N LEU A 40 -10.23 12.71 14.33
CA LEU A 40 -11.06 11.50 14.46
C LEU A 40 -10.80 10.79 15.79
N TYR A 41 -9.53 10.64 16.17
CA TYR A 41 -9.15 10.09 17.46
C TYR A 41 -9.74 10.92 18.61
N ALA A 42 -9.53 12.24 18.61
CA ALA A 42 -10.02 13.13 19.65
C ALA A 42 -11.55 13.07 19.80
N ARG A 43 -12.29 13.02 18.68
CA ARG A 43 -13.76 12.91 18.67
C ARG A 43 -14.29 11.52 19.03
N SER A 44 -13.44 10.48 18.97
CA SER A 44 -13.82 9.12 19.35
C SER A 44 -13.79 8.88 20.87
N LEU A 45 -13.14 9.79 21.62
CA LEU A 45 -13.02 9.69 23.07
C LEU A 45 -14.33 10.14 23.78
N PRO A 46 -14.56 9.71 25.03
CA PRO A 46 -15.66 10.21 25.85
C PRO A 46 -15.64 11.74 25.98
N GLU A 47 -16.80 12.38 26.13
CA GLU A 47 -16.97 13.85 26.10
C GLU A 47 -16.03 14.65 27.03
N ASN A 48 -15.57 14.05 28.13
CA ASN A 48 -14.70 14.69 29.13
C ASN A 48 -13.23 14.22 29.08
N ALA A 49 -12.88 13.37 28.12
CA ALA A 49 -11.52 12.89 27.95
C ALA A 49 -10.66 13.97 27.26
N VAL A 50 -9.41 14.10 27.71
CA VAL A 50 -8.42 14.97 27.06
C VAL A 50 -7.64 14.12 26.06
N PRO A 51 -7.64 14.45 24.76
CA PRO A 51 -6.87 13.72 23.76
C PRO A 51 -5.38 13.74 24.08
N SER A 52 -4.80 12.56 24.21
CA SER A 52 -3.37 12.37 24.49
C SER A 52 -2.61 12.13 23.19
N GLN A 53 -1.57 12.95 22.94
CA GLN A 53 -0.69 12.76 21.79
C GLN A 53 0.06 11.42 21.86
N LEU A 54 0.43 10.98 23.07
CA LEU A 54 1.15 9.70 23.23
C LEU A 54 0.25 8.53 22.84
N ASP A 55 -1.01 8.55 23.24
CA ASP A 55 -1.96 7.50 22.89
C ASP A 55 -2.32 7.51 21.41
N PHE A 56 -2.40 8.70 20.78
CA PHE A 56 -2.52 8.80 19.33
C PHE A 56 -1.31 8.18 18.61
N GLN A 57 -0.09 8.50 19.03
CA GLN A 57 1.11 7.91 18.42
C GLN A 57 1.16 6.39 18.62
N ASN A 58 0.78 5.90 19.81
CA ASN A 58 0.66 4.47 20.05
C ASN A 58 -0.38 3.82 19.12
N ALA A 59 -1.51 4.49 18.84
CA ALA A 59 -2.48 4.00 17.88
C ALA A 59 -1.92 3.90 16.46
N LEU A 60 -1.13 4.89 16.00
CA LEU A 60 -0.46 4.85 14.69
C LEU A 60 0.58 3.71 14.62
N VAL A 61 1.42 3.55 15.64
CA VAL A 61 2.43 2.46 15.68
C VAL A 61 1.80 1.07 15.69
N ASN A 62 0.58 0.92 16.24
CA ASN A 62 -0.18 -0.32 16.22
C ASN A 62 -1.10 -0.46 15.00
N SER A 63 -1.01 0.47 14.03
CA SER A 63 -1.78 0.42 12.79
C SER A 63 -1.01 -0.27 11.68
N ALA A 64 -1.76 -0.91 10.78
CA ALA A 64 -1.25 -1.48 9.55
C ALA A 64 -1.92 -0.82 8.35
N LEU A 65 -1.16 -0.64 7.27
CA LEU A 65 -1.60 0.06 6.07
C LEU A 65 -1.17 -0.68 4.80
N LEU A 66 -2.12 -0.84 3.90
CA LEU A 66 -1.85 -1.22 2.51
C LEU A 66 -1.68 0.05 1.69
N SER A 67 -0.45 0.32 1.24
CA SER A 67 -0.14 1.43 0.33
C SER A 67 -0.59 0.99 -1.07
N ALA A 68 -1.80 1.41 -1.43
CA ALA A 68 -2.48 0.97 -2.64
C ALA A 68 -1.98 1.77 -3.85
N ASP A 69 -1.17 1.12 -4.69
CA ASP A 69 -0.68 1.67 -5.95
C ASP A 69 -0.53 0.56 -7.01
N VAL A 70 -0.52 0.93 -8.28
CA VAL A 70 -0.32 -0.01 -9.38
C VAL A 70 1.10 -0.57 -9.40
N THR A 71 1.28 -1.74 -10.00
CA THR A 71 2.60 -2.37 -10.16
C THR A 71 2.90 -2.61 -11.63
N ASN A 72 4.17 -2.62 -12.03
CA ASN A 72 4.51 -2.87 -13.42
C ASN A 72 4.37 -4.36 -13.76
N ALA A 73 3.53 -4.68 -14.74
CA ALA A 73 3.38 -6.03 -15.26
C ALA A 73 4.54 -6.42 -16.19
N PHE A 74 4.84 -7.71 -16.26
CA PHE A 74 5.74 -8.25 -17.27
C PHE A 74 5.18 -8.03 -18.68
N ASP A 75 5.91 -7.25 -19.47
CA ASP A 75 5.66 -7.06 -20.89
C ASP A 75 6.61 -7.96 -21.71
N PRO A 76 6.09 -8.96 -22.45
CA PRO A 76 6.91 -9.82 -23.30
C PRO A 76 7.69 -9.06 -24.38
N THR A 77 7.19 -7.93 -24.86
CA THR A 77 7.84 -7.08 -25.87
C THR A 77 9.07 -6.38 -25.30
N TYR A 78 9.07 -6.11 -23.99
CA TYR A 78 10.16 -5.42 -23.28
C TYR A 78 10.79 -6.29 -22.19
N ALA A 79 10.83 -7.61 -22.37
CA ALA A 79 11.30 -8.55 -21.35
C ALA A 79 12.73 -8.28 -20.81
N SER A 80 13.56 -7.53 -21.54
CA SER A 80 14.92 -7.19 -21.15
C SER A 80 15.01 -6.38 -19.85
N VAL A 81 13.99 -5.57 -19.53
CA VAL A 81 13.96 -4.69 -18.35
C VAL A 81 13.44 -5.38 -17.08
N SER A 82 12.94 -6.61 -17.18
CA SER A 82 12.27 -7.33 -16.08
C SER A 82 13.07 -8.52 -15.56
N ASP A 83 13.15 -8.72 -14.24
CA ASP A 83 13.59 -10.01 -13.68
C ASP A 83 12.41 -11.01 -13.75
N PRO A 84 12.47 -12.06 -14.58
CA PRO A 84 11.34 -12.98 -14.75
C PRO A 84 10.95 -13.73 -13.47
N ARG A 85 11.82 -13.80 -12.45
CA ARG A 85 11.50 -14.46 -11.18
C ARG A 85 10.91 -13.52 -10.13
N ASN A 86 11.13 -12.22 -10.29
CA ASN A 86 10.72 -11.19 -9.32
C ASN A 86 9.81 -10.14 -9.94
N ASN A 87 9.21 -10.39 -11.11
CA ASN A 87 8.25 -9.47 -11.73
C ASN A 87 6.81 -9.90 -11.48
N SER A 88 5.90 -8.93 -11.51
CA SER A 88 4.47 -9.18 -11.47
C SER A 88 3.94 -9.60 -12.85
N TYR A 89 2.95 -10.49 -12.87
CA TYR A 89 2.31 -10.96 -14.09
C TYR A 89 0.81 -10.72 -14.03
N ILE A 90 0.23 -10.32 -15.16
CA ILE A 90 -1.21 -10.22 -15.29
C ILE A 90 -1.88 -11.59 -15.09
N ASN A 91 -3.07 -11.60 -14.52
CA ASN A 91 -3.90 -12.76 -14.16
C ASN A 91 -3.35 -13.63 -13.02
N ARG A 92 -2.51 -13.07 -12.15
CA ARG A 92 -1.94 -13.79 -11.00
C ARG A 92 -2.32 -13.19 -9.65
N GLY A 93 -3.29 -12.27 -9.64
CA GLY A 93 -3.83 -11.65 -8.44
C GLY A 93 -3.07 -10.40 -8.02
N ILE A 94 -3.37 -9.93 -6.80
CA ILE A 94 -2.76 -8.71 -6.25
C ILE A 94 -1.25 -8.89 -6.09
N THR A 95 -0.49 -7.87 -6.48
CA THR A 95 0.96 -7.84 -6.29
C THR A 95 1.27 -7.22 -4.93
N LEU A 96 2.04 -7.93 -4.10
CA LEU A 96 2.67 -7.40 -2.90
C LEU A 96 4.12 -7.01 -3.23
N VAL A 97 4.48 -5.76 -2.94
CA VAL A 97 5.80 -5.21 -3.26
C VAL A 97 6.48 -4.80 -1.97
N LYS A 98 7.56 -5.51 -1.64
CA LYS A 98 8.29 -5.28 -0.39
C LYS A 98 9.04 -3.94 -0.41
N TYR A 99 9.55 -3.55 -1.58
CA TYR A 99 10.31 -2.32 -1.82
C TYR A 99 10.25 -1.92 -3.30
N VAL A 100 10.33 -0.61 -3.57
CA VAL A 100 10.16 0.00 -4.91
C VAL A 100 11.25 1.00 -5.28
N GLY A 101 12.29 1.10 -4.46
CA GLY A 101 13.31 2.14 -4.56
C GLY A 101 14.27 2.00 -5.73
N SER A 102 15.29 2.85 -5.75
CA SER A 102 16.33 2.85 -6.79
C SER A 102 17.72 2.51 -6.21
N ARG A 103 18.69 2.16 -7.06
CA ARG A 103 20.12 2.03 -6.68
C ARG A 103 20.40 1.17 -5.45
N GLY A 104 19.63 0.09 -5.24
CA GLY A 104 19.67 -0.70 -4.02
C GLY A 104 18.77 -0.16 -2.90
N LYS A 105 17.48 0.04 -3.19
CA LYS A 105 16.41 0.41 -2.24
C LYS A 105 16.50 1.83 -1.65
N TYR A 106 17.07 2.79 -2.36
CA TYR A 106 17.00 4.19 -1.95
C TYR A 106 15.58 4.75 -2.12
N GLY A 107 15.16 5.58 -1.17
CA GLY A 107 13.95 6.41 -1.27
C GLY A 107 12.62 5.67 -1.18
N THR A 108 12.61 4.45 -0.60
CA THR A 108 11.43 3.57 -0.50
C THR A 108 11.18 3.14 0.94
N SER A 109 9.95 2.72 1.23
CA SER A 109 9.68 1.83 2.36
C SER A 109 10.21 0.42 2.04
N ASP A 110 10.63 -0.32 3.07
CA ASP A 110 10.97 -1.75 2.96
C ASP A 110 10.18 -2.50 4.02
N ALA A 111 9.08 -3.15 3.62
CA ALA A 111 8.13 -3.75 4.55
C ALA A 111 8.78 -4.81 5.47
N ASN A 112 8.38 -4.84 6.74
CA ASN A 112 8.88 -5.81 7.70
C ASN A 112 8.49 -7.24 7.30
N GLY A 113 9.38 -8.20 7.57
CA GLY A 113 9.17 -9.60 7.18
C GLY A 113 7.97 -10.23 7.90
N GLU A 114 7.78 -9.89 9.16
CA GLU A 114 6.66 -10.33 10.00
C GLU A 114 5.33 -9.78 9.48
N PHE A 115 5.30 -8.52 9.05
CA PHE A 115 4.11 -7.92 8.46
C PHE A 115 3.75 -8.58 7.14
N PHE A 116 4.75 -8.78 6.26
CA PHE A 116 4.58 -9.51 5.01
C PHE A 116 4.03 -10.92 5.24
N ALA A 117 4.58 -11.66 6.20
CA ALA A 117 4.14 -13.02 6.54
C ALA A 117 2.69 -13.06 7.04
N LYS A 118 2.31 -12.12 7.91
CA LYS A 118 0.92 -12.01 8.39
C LYS A 118 -0.05 -11.70 7.25
N LEU A 119 0.31 -10.75 6.38
CA LEU A 119 -0.55 -10.36 5.26
C LEU A 119 -0.72 -11.49 4.23
N SER A 120 0.38 -12.11 3.79
CA SER A 120 0.32 -13.25 2.87
C SER A 120 -0.49 -14.41 3.45
N GLY A 121 -0.33 -14.72 4.74
CA GLY A 121 -1.17 -15.69 5.45
C GLY A 121 -2.66 -15.32 5.46
N LEU A 122 -3.00 -14.05 5.66
CA LEU A 122 -4.39 -13.56 5.58
C LEU A 122 -4.99 -13.78 4.18
N LEU A 123 -4.23 -13.49 3.12
CA LEU A 123 -4.66 -13.69 1.74
C LEU A 123 -4.85 -15.17 1.42
N ASP A 124 -3.91 -16.04 1.84
CA ASP A 124 -4.00 -17.49 1.65
C ASP A 124 -5.21 -18.10 2.38
N ASN A 125 -5.45 -17.69 3.64
CA ASN A 125 -6.60 -18.14 4.42
C ASN A 125 -7.94 -17.76 3.77
N ASN A 126 -7.97 -16.59 3.12
CA ASN A 126 -9.13 -16.11 2.36
C ASN A 126 -9.17 -16.64 0.91
N LYS A 127 -8.20 -17.49 0.51
CA LYS A 127 -8.06 -18.05 -0.85
C LYS A 127 -7.95 -16.97 -1.94
N ILE A 128 -7.36 -15.83 -1.60
CA ILE A 128 -7.14 -14.71 -2.51
C ILE A 128 -5.81 -14.94 -3.24
N LYS A 129 -5.83 -14.86 -4.57
CA LYS A 129 -4.59 -14.98 -5.34
C LYS A 129 -3.76 -13.73 -5.18
N TRP A 130 -2.48 -13.93 -4.92
CA TRP A 130 -1.48 -12.89 -4.78
C TRP A 130 -0.15 -13.37 -5.34
N GLN A 131 0.73 -12.43 -5.60
CA GLN A 131 2.09 -12.64 -6.08
C GLN A 131 3.02 -11.57 -5.51
N THR A 132 4.32 -11.79 -5.60
CA THR A 132 5.32 -10.73 -5.39
C THR A 132 5.68 -10.06 -6.70
N GLY A 133 6.19 -8.83 -6.63
CA GLY A 133 6.76 -8.14 -7.77
C GLY A 133 7.78 -7.10 -7.37
N GLU A 134 8.62 -6.71 -8.33
CA GLU A 134 9.59 -5.63 -8.28
C GLU A 134 9.42 -4.70 -9.49
N MET A 135 9.88 -3.46 -9.38
CA MET A 135 9.89 -2.51 -10.49
C MET A 135 11.09 -2.74 -11.42
N GLY A 136 11.02 -3.84 -12.18
CA GLY A 136 12.07 -4.20 -13.14
C GLY A 136 13.32 -4.80 -12.48
N LYS A 137 14.36 -5.04 -13.27
CA LYS A 137 15.66 -5.50 -12.76
C LYS A 137 16.32 -4.38 -11.96
N VAL A 138 17.20 -4.77 -11.02
CA VAL A 138 18.08 -3.84 -10.31
C VAL A 138 18.77 -2.89 -11.32
N ASP A 139 18.72 -1.60 -11.00
CA ASP A 139 19.28 -0.49 -11.79
C ASP A 139 18.65 -0.25 -13.18
N ALA A 140 17.61 -0.98 -13.58
CA ALA A 140 16.87 -0.70 -14.80
C ALA A 140 15.96 0.54 -14.66
N GLY A 141 15.55 0.84 -13.43
CA GLY A 141 14.68 1.95 -13.11
C GLY A 141 14.69 2.27 -11.63
N GLY A 142 13.73 3.09 -11.23
CA GLY A 142 13.45 3.41 -9.84
C GLY A 142 12.03 3.92 -9.75
N GLY A 143 11.43 3.74 -8.59
CA GLY A 143 10.21 4.45 -8.26
C GLY A 143 10.26 4.89 -6.81
N GLY A 144 9.11 4.84 -6.18
CA GLY A 144 8.92 5.28 -4.82
C GLY A 144 7.47 5.70 -4.68
N THR A 145 6.80 5.12 -3.70
CA THR A 145 5.38 5.38 -3.46
C THR A 145 5.23 6.25 -2.23
N ILE A 146 3.97 6.52 -1.87
CA ILE A 146 3.63 7.19 -0.62
C ILE A 146 3.94 6.36 0.64
N ALA A 147 4.17 5.04 0.51
CA ALA A 147 4.34 4.13 1.65
C ALA A 147 5.34 4.62 2.69
N LYS A 148 6.46 5.19 2.24
CA LYS A 148 7.53 5.71 3.12
C LYS A 148 7.04 6.80 4.06
N TYR A 149 6.13 7.67 3.61
CA TYR A 149 5.63 8.78 4.43
C TYR A 149 4.74 8.29 5.57
N LEU A 150 3.97 7.23 5.32
CA LEU A 150 3.13 6.60 6.34
C LEU A 150 3.98 5.72 7.27
N ALA A 151 4.98 5.01 6.73
CA ALA A 151 5.92 4.23 7.52
C ALA A 151 6.76 5.12 8.47
N HIS A 152 7.06 6.37 8.09
CA HIS A 152 7.73 7.34 8.97
C HIS A 152 6.94 7.66 10.25
N LEU A 153 5.62 7.42 10.26
CA LEU A 153 4.78 7.54 11.46
C LEU A 153 4.83 6.30 12.35
N GLY A 154 5.59 5.27 11.98
CA GLY A 154 5.75 4.03 12.74
C GLY A 154 4.72 2.95 12.41
N MET A 155 3.87 3.15 11.40
CA MET A 155 2.91 2.15 10.93
C MET A 155 3.61 0.97 10.24
N GLU A 156 2.98 -0.21 10.30
CA GLU A 156 3.33 -1.30 9.39
C GLU A 156 2.76 -1.02 8.00
N VAL A 157 3.63 -0.89 6.99
CA VAL A 157 3.24 -0.49 5.63
C VAL A 157 3.83 -1.41 4.58
N ILE A 158 3.02 -1.75 3.58
CA ILE A 158 3.45 -2.50 2.39
C ILE A 158 2.79 -1.95 1.14
N ASP A 159 3.57 -1.84 0.07
CA ASP A 159 3.04 -1.49 -1.25
C ASP A 159 2.33 -2.67 -1.86
N CYS A 160 1.15 -2.43 -2.42
CA CYS A 160 0.41 -3.45 -3.13
C CYS A 160 -0.60 -2.89 -4.11
N GLY A 161 -0.90 -3.69 -5.14
CA GLY A 161 -2.01 -3.38 -6.03
C GLY A 161 -1.97 -4.18 -7.30
N VAL A 162 -2.65 -3.65 -8.31
CA VAL A 162 -2.92 -4.37 -9.55
C VAL A 162 -1.72 -4.24 -10.50
N PRO A 163 -1.26 -5.31 -11.16
CA PRO A 163 -0.28 -5.22 -12.23
C PRO A 163 -0.89 -4.54 -13.47
N VAL A 164 -0.18 -3.57 -14.03
CA VAL A 164 -0.58 -2.80 -15.23
C VAL A 164 0.50 -2.84 -16.29
N LEU A 165 0.07 -2.87 -17.55
CA LEU A 165 0.94 -2.63 -18.71
C LEU A 165 0.87 -1.16 -19.10
N SER A 166 2.00 -0.64 -19.59
CA SER A 166 2.12 0.73 -20.09
C SER A 166 1.74 1.79 -19.05
N MET A 167 2.23 1.62 -17.81
CA MET A 167 2.05 2.57 -16.71
C MET A 167 2.41 4.01 -17.14
N HIS A 168 1.60 4.99 -16.75
CA HIS A 168 1.64 6.42 -17.17
C HIS A 168 1.41 6.68 -18.67
N SER A 169 1.01 5.69 -19.46
CA SER A 169 0.52 5.96 -20.81
C SER A 169 -0.87 6.59 -20.77
N THR A 170 -1.31 7.17 -21.89
CA THR A 170 -2.69 7.67 -22.03
C THR A 170 -3.74 6.55 -22.03
N PHE A 171 -3.32 5.29 -22.15
CA PHE A 171 -4.21 4.13 -22.16
C PHE A 171 -3.53 2.90 -21.55
N GLU A 172 -3.65 2.80 -20.23
CA GLU A 172 -3.11 1.67 -19.45
C GLU A 172 -4.00 0.43 -19.58
N VAL A 173 -3.39 -0.75 -19.45
CA VAL A 173 -4.09 -2.03 -19.56
C VAL A 173 -3.88 -2.87 -18.31
N THR A 174 -4.96 -3.42 -17.78
CA THR A 174 -4.92 -4.35 -16.65
C THR A 174 -5.93 -5.48 -16.81
N SER A 175 -5.85 -6.50 -15.96
CA SER A 175 -6.81 -7.59 -15.95
C SER A 175 -7.95 -7.41 -14.96
N LYS A 176 -9.15 -7.77 -15.43
CA LYS A 176 -10.36 -7.86 -14.62
C LYS A 176 -10.20 -8.79 -13.42
N ILE A 177 -9.46 -9.90 -13.56
CA ILE A 177 -9.32 -10.85 -12.46
C ILE A 177 -8.39 -10.32 -11.37
N ASP A 178 -7.34 -9.58 -11.75
CA ASP A 178 -6.43 -8.97 -10.78
C ASP A 178 -7.13 -7.84 -10.04
N VAL A 179 -7.92 -7.00 -10.73
CA VAL A 179 -8.79 -6.01 -10.09
C VAL A 179 -9.74 -6.66 -9.07
N TYR A 180 -10.35 -7.79 -9.43
CA TYR A 180 -11.24 -8.52 -8.52
C TYR A 180 -10.51 -9.07 -7.29
N TYR A 181 -9.35 -9.69 -7.46
CA TYR A 181 -8.56 -10.18 -6.33
C TYR A 181 -8.03 -9.04 -5.44
N THR A 182 -7.63 -7.91 -6.02
CA THR A 182 -7.24 -6.72 -5.25
C THR A 182 -8.40 -6.17 -4.43
N HIS A 183 -9.60 -6.10 -5.00
CA HIS A 183 -10.80 -5.75 -4.25
C HIS A 183 -11.04 -6.69 -3.05
N LEU A 184 -10.95 -8.01 -3.27
CA LEU A 184 -11.10 -9.00 -2.21
C LEU A 184 -9.99 -8.89 -1.16
N ALA A 185 -8.75 -8.60 -1.57
CA ALA A 185 -7.61 -8.41 -0.67
C ALA A 185 -7.84 -7.24 0.27
N TYR A 186 -8.24 -6.07 -0.25
CA TYR A 186 -8.55 -4.90 0.57
C TYR A 186 -9.74 -5.17 1.48
N GLN A 187 -10.77 -5.87 1.00
CA GLN A 187 -11.91 -6.26 1.83
C GLN A 187 -11.50 -7.20 2.97
N ALA A 188 -10.67 -8.21 2.70
CA ALA A 188 -10.20 -9.15 3.70
C ALA A 188 -9.29 -8.47 4.73
N PHE A 189 -8.39 -7.60 4.28
CA PHE A 189 -7.53 -6.81 5.16
C PHE A 189 -8.35 -5.97 6.16
N LEU A 190 -9.35 -5.22 5.67
CA LEU A 190 -10.18 -4.39 6.55
C LEU A 190 -11.06 -5.18 7.52
N ARG A 191 -11.33 -6.46 7.23
CA ARG A 191 -12.23 -7.30 8.03
C ARG A 191 -11.49 -8.19 9.03
N ASP A 192 -10.35 -8.74 8.64
CA ASP A 192 -9.70 -9.88 9.33
C ASP A 192 -8.30 -9.54 9.91
N TYR A 193 -7.77 -8.33 9.72
CA TYR A 193 -6.43 -7.94 10.19
C TYR A 193 -6.43 -7.24 11.56
#